data_AF-A0A930AT80-F1
#
_entry.id   AF-A0A930AT80-F1
#
_cell.length_a   1.000
_cell.length_b   1.000
_cell.length_c   1.000
_cell.angle_alpha   90.00
_cell.angle_beta   90.00
_cell.angle_gamma   90.00
#
_symmetry.space_group_name_H-M   'P 1'
#
loop_
_entity.id
_entity.type
_entity.pdbx_description
1 polymer ?
#
loop_
_entity_poly.entity_id
_entity_poly.type
_entity_poly.pdbx_seq_one_letter_code
_entity_poly.pdbx_strand_id
1 'polypeptide(L)' 'MNAEIIAVGTELLMGQIVNTNSAYLAQELAKNSIPTYYQQVVGDNEERMYEAIELAASR' A
#
# COMPACT_ATOMS: atom_id res chain seq x y z
N MET A 1 -10.64 -13.16 3.38
CA MET A 1 -9.45 -12.72 2.62
C MET A 1 -9.54 -11.21 2.51
N ASN A 2 -8.68 -10.51 3.24
CA ASN A 2 -8.47 -9.06 3.19
C ASN A 2 -7.26 -8.77 2.29
N ALA A 3 -7.19 -7.56 1.76
CA ALA A 3 -6.05 -7.07 1.00
C ALA A 3 -5.50 -5.79 1.65
N GLU A 4 -4.19 -5.57 1.50
CA GLU A 4 -3.51 -4.35 1.90
C GLU A 4 -2.69 -3.84 0.71
N ILE A 5 -2.69 -2.53 0.50
CA ILE A 5 -1.93 -1.90 -0.59
C ILE A 5 -0.68 -1.26 0.01
N ILE A 6 0.50 -1.68 -0.46
CA ILE A 6 1.80 -1.11 -0.10
C ILE A 6 2.32 -0.34 -1.31
N ALA A 7 2.36 0.98 -1.22
CA ALA A 7 2.91 1.85 -2.25
C ALA A 7 4.36 2.21 -1.92
N VAL A 8 5.28 1.85 -2.81
CA VAL A 8 6.73 2.08 -2.63
C VAL A 8 7.16 3.30 -3.44
N GLY A 9 7.87 4.24 -2.81
CA GLY A 9 8.45 5.42 -3.43
C GLY A 9 8.74 6.51 -2.41
N THR A 10 9.99 6.98 -2.33
CA THR A 10 10.35 8.06 -1.40
C THR A 10 9.67 9.38 -1.78
N GLU A 11 9.45 9.63 -3.06
CA GLU A 11 8.69 10.74 -3.59
C GLU A 11 7.19 10.71 -3.20
N LEU A 12 6.61 9.52 -3.04
CA LEU A 12 5.26 9.36 -2.49
C LEU A 12 5.24 9.70 -1.00
N LEU A 13 6.24 9.23 -0.24
CA LEU A 13 6.37 9.49 1.19
C LEU A 13 6.62 10.99 1.48
N MET A 14 7.40 11.65 0.62
CA MET A 14 7.69 13.09 0.72
C MET A 14 6.56 13.97 0.18
N GLY A 15 5.49 13.39 -0.38
CA GLY A 15 4.36 14.14 -0.94
C GLY A 15 4.69 14.91 -2.22
N GLN A 16 5.76 14.54 -2.92
CA GLN A 16 6.14 15.14 -4.21
C GLN A 16 5.22 14.65 -5.33
N ILE A 17 4.75 13.40 -5.22
CA ILE A 17 3.80 12.78 -6.14
C ILE A 17 2.57 12.31 -5.36
N VAL A 18 1.38 12.53 -5.93
CA VAL A 18 0.13 12.02 -5.37
C VAL A 18 0.01 10.52 -5.66
N ASN A 19 -0.27 9.72 -4.62
CA ASN A 19 -0.42 8.27 -4.74
C ASN A 19 -1.76 7.88 -5.40
N THR A 20 -1.87 8.08 -6.71
CA THR A 20 -3.05 7.72 -7.52
C THR A 20 -3.15 6.21 -7.75
N ASN A 21 -2.02 5.49 -7.73
CA ASN A 21 -1.98 4.03 -7.89
C ASN A 21 -2.78 3.32 -6.81
N SER A 22 -2.62 3.74 -5.55
CA SER A 22 -3.36 3.13 -4.42
C SER A 22 -4.85 3.42 -4.50
N ALA A 23 -5.24 4.59 -5.01
CA ALA A 23 -6.64 4.92 -5.25
C ALA A 23 -7.26 4.02 -6.33
N TYR A 24 -6.54 3.82 -7.45
CA TYR A 24 -6.98 2.93 -8.53
C TYR A 24 -7.15 1.48 -8.03
N LEU A 25 -6.12 0.93 -7.37
CA LEU A 25 -6.16 -0.44 -6.85
C LEU A 25 -7.27 -0.64 -5.82
N ALA A 26 -7.49 0.32 -4.91
CA ALA A 26 -8.57 0.22 -3.92
C ALA A 26 -9.96 0.18 -4.59
N GLN A 27 -10.17 0.96 -5.66
CA GLN A 27 -11.41 0.92 -6.42
C GLN A 27 -11.60 -0.44 -7.12
N GLU A 28 -10.55 -0.99 -7.73
CA GLU A 28 -10.61 -2.31 -8.36
C GLU A 28 -10.87 -3.44 -7.35
N LEU A 29 -10.21 -3.40 -6.19
CA LEU A 29 -10.46 -4.37 -5.11
C LEU A 29 -11.90 -4.29 -4.58
N ALA A 30 -12.42 -3.07 -4.39
CA ALA A 30 -13.81 -2.86 -3.98
C ALA A 30 -14.81 -3.39 -5.02
N LYS A 31 -14.57 -3.19 -6.32
CA LYS A 31 -15.40 -3.76 -7.41
C LYS A 31 -15.45 -5.29 -7.35
N ASN A 32 -14.35 -5.92 -6.92
CA ASN A 32 -14.24 -7.37 -6.77
C ASN A 32 -14.68 -7.87 -5.38
N SER A 33 -15.31 -7.02 -4.56
CA SER A 33 -15.73 -7.36 -3.18
C SER A 33 -14.58 -7.84 -2.29
N ILE A 34 -13.36 -7.37 -2.55
CA ILE A 34 -12.17 -7.67 -1.72
C ILE A 34 -11.97 -6.50 -0.75
N PRO A 35 -12.13 -6.72 0.57
CA PRO A 35 -12.01 -5.65 1.54
C PRO A 35 -10.55 -5.21 1.72
N THR A 36 -10.32 -3.90 1.68
CA THR A 36 -9.04 -3.26 2.01
C THR A 36 -9.18 -2.41 3.26
N TYR A 37 -8.57 -2.83 4.36
CA TYR A 37 -8.66 -2.11 5.65
C TYR A 37 -7.48 -1.18 5.90
N TYR A 38 -6.35 -1.43 5.24
CA TYR A 38 -5.11 -0.70 5.44
C TYR A 38 -4.45 -0.38 4.10
N GLN A 39 -3.71 0.72 4.09
CA GLN A 39 -2.81 1.12 3.01
C GLN A 39 -1.55 1.71 3.64
N GLN A 40 -0.41 1.43 3.04
CA GLN A 40 0.90 1.91 3.49
C GLN A 40 1.61 2.64 2.34
N VAL A 41 2.38 3.67 2.69
CA VAL A 41 3.35 4.30 1.79
C VAL A 41 4.72 4.11 2.43
N VAL A 42 5.65 3.52 1.70
CA VAL A 42 7.00 3.20 2.18
C VAL A 42 8.05 3.77 1.25
N GLY A 43 9.19 4.18 1.81
CA GLY A 43 10.35 4.54 1.01
C GLY A 43 11.00 3.31 0.38
N ASP A 44 11.88 3.54 -0.59
CA ASP A 44 12.62 2.55 -1.40
C ASP A 44 13.77 1.84 -0.64
N ASN A 45 13.61 1.66 0.68
CA ASN A 45 14.57 0.94 1.51
C ASN A 45 14.09 -0.50 1.74
N GLU A 46 14.98 -1.47 1.52
CA GLU A 46 14.68 -2.90 1.59
C GLU A 46 14.14 -3.34 2.97
N GLU A 47 14.78 -2.90 4.05
CA GLU A 47 14.36 -3.23 5.42
C GLU A 47 12.94 -2.72 5.71
N ARG A 48 12.63 -1.47 5.31
CA ARG A 48 11.28 -0.91 5.47
C ARG A 48 10.22 -1.64 4.65
N MET A 49 10.56 -2.07 3.44
CA MET A 49 9.65 -2.88 2.61
C MET A 49 9.38 -4.23 3.27
N TYR A 50 10.41 -4.86 3.84
CA TYR A 50 10.27 -6.12 4.57
C TYR A 50 9.35 -5.95 5.79
N GLU A 51 9.59 -4.94 6.63
CA GLU A 51 8.75 -4.63 7.79
C GLU A 51 7.29 -4.36 7.40
N ALA A 52 7.06 -3.65 6.29
CA ALA A 52 5.72 -3.36 5.78
C ALA A 52 4.97 -4.62 5.36
N ILE A 53 5.66 -5.55 4.68
CA ILE A 53 5.10 -6.84 4.27
C ILE A 53 4.78 -7.70 5.49
N GLU A 54 5.69 -7.81 6.46
CA GLU A 54 5.46 -8.55 7.71
C GLU A 54 4.27 -7.98 8.49
N LEU A 55 4.17 -6.65 8.59
CA LEU A 55 3.05 -5.99 9.25
C LEU A 55 1.72 -6.28 8.55
N ALA A 56 1.68 -6.20 7.21
CA ALA A 56 0.50 -6.52 6.42
C ALA A 56 0.09 -8.00 6.56
N ALA A 57 1.06 -8.92 6.60
CA ALA A 57 0.81 -10.35 6.79
C ALA A 57 0.32 -10.70 8.21
N SER A 58 0.64 -9.87 9.20
CA SER A 58 0.22 -10.06 10.60
C SER A 58 -1.23 -9.65 10.90
N ARG A 59 -1.94 -9.05 9.94
CA ARG A 59 -3.29 -8.48 10.08
C ARG A 59 -4.31 -9.10 9.13
#